data_AF-A0A7W0VCA4-F1
#
_entry.id   AF-A0A7W0VCA4-F1
#
_cell.length_a   1.000
_cell.length_b   1.000
_cell.length_c   1.000
_cell.angle_alpha   90.00
_cell.angle_beta   90.00
_cell.angle_gamma   90.00
#
_symmetry.space_group_name_H-M   'P 1'
#
loop_
_entity.id
_entity.type
_entity.pdbx_description
1 polymer ?
#
loop_
_entity_poly.entity_id
_entity_poly.type
_entity_poly.pdbx_seq_one_letter_code
_entity_poly.pdbx_strand_id
1 'polypeptide(L)'
;MAGCLGGESSDLDGWPYDRPEDEEEEEEQQDEEQENCDPPDPPPCPAGHMRIDGELVDLASRMNAVLPIVGATVTHRGSALATTSSNDGRFSLCTPIANNHVFDVDAPGALLDAIVANSNGLDQIEMRMMTAAAANTLYAAHGMQFDPARAHVLVATFGMGGDIELENAAHGTALATPELPQPGPLVWTPGTQGRYVLFPNVAITGASATVHHRGLLDLTETTPLEPGVLTIVVIGSYFCFVAPCV
;
A
#
# COMPACT_ATOMS: atom_id res chain seq x y z
N MET A 1 26.42 -13.19 51.93
CA MET A 1 27.69 -12.41 52.01
C MET A 1 27.95 -11.90 50.59
N ALA A 2 27.54 -10.69 50.22
CA ALA A 2 28.03 -9.36 50.64
C ALA A 2 29.45 -9.05 50.11
N GLY A 3 29.55 -7.95 49.34
CA GLY A 3 30.79 -7.31 48.85
C GLY A 3 30.58 -6.69 47.45
N CYS A 4 30.02 -5.47 47.34
CA CYS A 4 30.68 -4.14 47.28
C CYS A 4 31.26 -3.83 45.88
N LEU A 5 30.64 -2.95 45.07
CA LEU A 5 30.78 -1.47 44.98
C LEU A 5 32.17 -0.98 44.48
N GLY A 6 32.17 -0.12 43.45
CA GLY A 6 33.16 0.97 43.31
C GLY A 6 33.66 1.29 41.89
N GLY A 7 33.66 2.59 41.56
CA GLY A 7 34.52 3.25 40.56
C GLY A 7 33.74 3.90 39.41
N GLU A 8 33.44 5.22 39.39
CA GLU A 8 34.34 6.38 39.09
C GLU A 8 34.81 6.38 37.62
N SER A 9 34.93 7.48 36.87
CA SER A 9 34.72 8.92 37.07
C SER A 9 34.66 9.58 35.67
N SER A 10 34.23 10.84 35.65
CA SER A 10 34.70 11.95 34.80
C SER A 10 35.37 11.64 33.46
N ASP A 11 34.84 12.21 32.38
CA ASP A 11 35.61 13.16 31.55
C ASP A 11 34.64 14.05 30.76
N LEU A 12 34.42 15.23 31.34
CA LEU A 12 33.90 16.43 30.69
C LEU A 12 35.11 17.22 30.19
N ASP A 13 35.36 17.17 28.88
CA ASP A 13 36.19 18.13 28.14
C ASP A 13 35.54 18.23 26.75
N GLY A 14 35.00 19.36 26.32
CA GLY A 14 35.69 20.63 26.21
C GLY A 14 35.95 20.89 24.72
N TRP A 15 34.89 21.11 23.94
CA TRP A 15 35.03 21.60 22.55
C TRP A 15 34.52 23.04 22.49
N PRO A 16 35.42 24.03 22.32
CA PRO A 16 35.03 25.39 22.01
C PRO A 16 34.70 25.43 20.52
N TYR A 17 33.41 25.37 20.17
CA TYR A 17 32.98 25.79 18.85
C TYR A 17 32.67 27.28 18.92
N ASP A 18 33.69 28.08 18.60
CA ASP A 18 33.53 29.43 18.08
C ASP A 18 32.58 29.33 16.88
N ARG A 19 31.36 29.82 17.07
CA ARG A 19 30.36 29.95 16.02
C ARG A 19 30.63 31.29 15.32
N PRO A 20 31.12 31.30 14.07
CA PRO A 20 31.21 32.55 13.33
C PRO A 20 29.79 33.12 13.15
N GLU A 21 29.63 34.36 13.57
CA GLU A 21 28.49 35.21 13.27
C GLU A 21 28.64 35.68 11.81
N ASP A 22 28.43 34.76 10.86
CA ASP A 22 28.41 35.09 9.45
C ASP A 22 27.01 35.58 9.07
N GLU A 23 26.91 36.91 9.02
CA GLU A 23 26.20 37.75 8.05
C GLU A 23 24.93 37.15 7.41
N GLU A 24 23.78 37.65 7.89
CA GLU A 24 22.47 37.51 7.27
C GLU A 24 22.46 38.21 5.89
N GLU A 25 22.75 37.46 4.82
CA GLU A 25 22.37 37.88 3.47
C GLU A 25 20.84 37.71 3.33
N GLU A 26 20.12 38.82 3.47
CA GLU A 26 18.72 38.97 3.09
C GLU A 26 18.59 38.79 1.57
N GLU A 27 18.51 37.54 1.11
CA GLU A 27 18.07 37.24 -0.24
C GLU A 27 16.58 37.61 -0.36
N GLU A 28 16.32 38.78 -0.92
CA GLU A 28 15.01 39.20 -1.42
C GLU A 28 14.46 38.13 -2.37
N GLN A 29 13.64 37.23 -1.83
CA GLN A 29 12.86 36.28 -2.61
C GLN A 29 11.95 37.07 -3.54
N GLN A 30 12.33 37.12 -4.81
CA GLN A 30 11.47 37.58 -5.88
C GLN A 30 10.27 36.64 -5.92
N ASP A 31 9.13 37.14 -5.44
CA ASP A 31 7.80 36.57 -5.65
C ASP A 31 7.52 36.57 -7.16
N GLU A 32 8.07 35.58 -7.86
CA GLU A 32 7.61 35.23 -9.19
C GLU A 32 6.15 34.83 -9.04
N GLU A 33 5.25 35.65 -9.58
CA GLU A 33 3.85 35.33 -9.82
C GLU A 33 3.79 34.01 -10.60
N GLN A 34 3.81 32.91 -9.86
CA GLN A 34 3.68 31.57 -10.40
C GLN A 34 2.25 31.49 -10.90
N GLU A 35 2.07 31.75 -12.20
CA GLU A 35 0.80 31.58 -12.89
C GLU A 35 0.23 30.24 -12.47
N ASN A 36 -0.93 30.29 -11.83
CA ASN A 36 -1.59 29.14 -11.25
C ASN A 36 -1.92 28.15 -12.38
N CYS A 37 -0.97 27.24 -12.65
CA CYS A 37 -1.05 26.19 -13.66
C CYS A 37 -1.78 24.96 -13.11
N ASP A 38 -2.56 25.13 -12.04
CA ASP A 38 -3.38 24.05 -11.52
C ASP A 38 -4.30 23.56 -12.65
N PRO A 39 -4.21 22.26 -13.00
CA PRO A 39 -5.10 21.70 -14.00
C PRO A 39 -6.55 21.92 -13.55
N PRO A 40 -7.48 22.14 -14.48
CA PRO A 40 -8.88 22.35 -14.13
C PRO A 40 -9.39 21.18 -13.29
N ASP A 41 -10.11 21.50 -12.22
CA ASP A 41 -10.67 20.50 -11.32
C ASP A 41 -11.48 19.46 -12.11
N PRO A 42 -11.28 18.15 -11.83
CA PRO A 42 -12.08 17.12 -12.45
C PRO A 42 -13.55 17.31 -12.09
N PRO A 43 -14.47 17.06 -13.05
CA PRO A 43 -15.89 17.30 -12.86
C PRO A 43 -16.42 16.57 -11.60
N PRO A 44 -17.41 17.15 -10.90
CA PRO A 44 -17.98 16.52 -9.71
C PRO A 44 -18.68 15.21 -10.07
N CYS A 45 -18.64 14.24 -9.16
CA CYS A 45 -19.38 13.00 -9.32
C CYS A 45 -20.91 13.24 -9.28
N PRO A 46 -21.70 12.37 -9.92
CA PRO A 46 -23.15 12.39 -9.80
C PRO A 46 -23.59 12.31 -8.33
N ALA A 47 -24.77 12.85 -8.02
CA ALA A 47 -25.34 12.73 -6.68
C ALA A 47 -25.39 11.25 -6.22
N GLY A 48 -25.05 11.00 -4.96
CA GLY A 48 -24.97 9.65 -4.39
C GLY A 48 -23.73 8.84 -4.81
N HIS A 49 -22.77 9.46 -5.48
CA HIS A 49 -21.48 8.86 -5.82
C HIS A 49 -20.34 9.61 -5.14
N MET A 50 -19.24 8.90 -4.90
CA MET A 50 -17.96 9.47 -4.49
C MET A 50 -16.89 9.15 -5.53
N ARG A 51 -15.89 10.01 -5.64
CA ARG A 51 -14.72 9.77 -6.47
C ARG A 51 -13.77 8.86 -5.72
N ILE A 52 -13.36 7.78 -6.38
CA ILE A 52 -12.25 6.93 -5.96
C ILE A 52 -11.13 7.18 -6.95
N ASP A 53 -10.03 7.70 -6.45
CA ASP A 53 -8.80 7.85 -7.18
C ASP A 53 -7.85 6.72 -6.79
N GLY A 54 -7.02 6.28 -7.72
CA GLY A 54 -6.00 5.32 -7.37
C GLY A 54 -4.86 5.26 -8.34
N GLU A 55 -3.85 4.48 -7.94
CA GLU A 55 -2.60 4.32 -8.67
C GLU A 55 -2.27 2.83 -8.78
N LEU A 56 -2.04 2.37 -10.01
CA LEU A 56 -1.60 1.02 -10.33
C LEU A 56 -0.12 1.04 -10.67
N VAL A 57 0.69 0.34 -9.88
CA VAL A 57 2.14 0.23 -10.09
C VAL A 57 2.59 -1.22 -10.03
N ASP A 58 3.71 -1.52 -10.69
CA ASP A 58 4.38 -2.81 -10.55
C ASP A 58 4.91 -2.99 -9.12
N LEU A 59 4.93 -4.23 -8.62
CA LEU A 59 5.49 -4.60 -7.32
C LEU A 59 6.96 -4.15 -7.19
N ALA A 60 7.70 -4.12 -8.30
CA ALA A 60 9.06 -3.64 -8.39
C ALA A 60 9.19 -2.10 -8.39
N SER A 61 8.09 -1.35 -8.47
CA SER A 61 8.04 0.11 -8.45
C SER A 61 8.65 0.68 -7.17
N ARG A 62 9.46 1.74 -7.32
CA ARG A 62 10.22 2.38 -6.24
C ARG A 62 10.00 3.88 -6.23
N MET A 63 10.35 4.52 -5.12
CA MET A 63 10.23 5.98 -4.93
C MET A 63 10.89 6.79 -6.05
N ASN A 64 12.05 6.34 -6.55
CA ASN A 64 12.84 7.01 -7.58
C ASN A 64 12.68 6.38 -8.98
N ALA A 65 11.83 5.37 -9.11
CA ALA A 65 11.61 4.63 -10.34
C ALA A 65 10.20 4.04 -10.30
N VAL A 66 9.21 4.91 -10.49
CA VAL A 66 7.81 4.50 -10.57
C VAL A 66 7.62 3.71 -11.86
N LEU A 67 7.05 2.52 -11.74
CA LEU A 67 6.70 1.64 -12.85
C LEU A 67 5.18 1.59 -12.96
N PRO A 68 4.55 2.57 -13.63
CA PRO A 68 3.10 2.64 -13.73
C PRO A 68 2.55 1.52 -14.61
N ILE A 69 1.38 1.00 -14.25
CA ILE A 69 0.64 0.06 -15.09
C ILE A 69 -0.34 0.86 -15.96
N VAL A 70 -0.01 0.99 -17.23
CA VAL A 70 -0.76 1.80 -18.21
C VAL A 70 -1.77 0.96 -18.98
N GLY A 71 -3.00 1.43 -19.12
CA GLY A 71 -4.01 0.78 -19.95
C GLY A 71 -4.73 -0.40 -19.26
N ALA A 72 -4.60 -0.56 -17.95
CA ALA A 72 -5.40 -1.52 -17.19
C ALA A 72 -6.85 -1.04 -17.10
N THR A 73 -7.81 -1.94 -17.24
CA THR A 73 -9.23 -1.61 -17.07
C THR A 73 -9.66 -1.90 -15.64
N VAL A 74 -10.11 -0.86 -14.93
CA VAL A 74 -10.61 -0.95 -13.56
C VAL A 74 -12.13 -0.86 -13.59
N THR A 75 -12.81 -1.93 -13.19
CA THR A 75 -14.26 -2.03 -13.18
C THR A 75 -14.77 -2.17 -11.75
N HIS A 76 -15.71 -1.34 -11.33
CA HIS A 76 -16.35 -1.51 -10.03
C HIS A 76 -17.28 -2.74 -10.08
N ARG A 77 -16.94 -3.78 -9.32
CA ARG A 77 -17.55 -5.11 -9.36
C ARG A 77 -19.06 -5.03 -9.07
N GLY A 78 -19.85 -5.74 -9.87
CA GLY A 78 -21.31 -5.71 -9.79
C GLY A 78 -21.97 -4.45 -10.38
N SER A 79 -21.19 -3.60 -11.07
CA SER A 79 -21.70 -2.43 -11.79
C SER A 79 -21.12 -2.35 -13.21
N ALA A 80 -21.66 -1.44 -14.03
CA ALA A 80 -21.12 -1.14 -15.36
C ALA A 80 -20.08 0.00 -15.34
N LEU A 81 -19.70 0.49 -14.15
CA LEU A 81 -18.77 1.59 -13.99
C LEU A 81 -17.35 1.08 -14.19
N ALA A 82 -16.64 1.63 -15.16
CA ALA A 82 -15.27 1.28 -15.45
C ALA A 82 -14.46 2.50 -15.88
N THR A 83 -13.15 2.43 -15.69
CA THR A 83 -12.17 3.40 -16.16
C THR A 83 -10.91 2.68 -16.61
N THR A 84 -9.98 3.40 -17.24
CA THR A 84 -8.71 2.86 -17.70
C THR A 84 -7.58 3.67 -17.11
N SER A 85 -6.52 3.00 -16.66
CA SER A 85 -5.37 3.70 -16.11
C SER A 85 -4.62 4.52 -17.16
N SER A 86 -4.26 5.75 -16.80
CA SER A 86 -3.50 6.69 -17.62
C SER A 86 -2.02 6.30 -17.73
N ASN A 87 -1.23 7.10 -18.46
CA ASN A 87 0.19 6.84 -18.71
C ASN A 87 1.07 6.86 -17.45
N ASP A 88 0.59 7.46 -16.38
CA ASP A 88 1.20 7.47 -15.04
C ASP A 88 0.58 6.42 -14.10
N GLY A 89 -0.24 5.50 -14.64
CA GLY A 89 -0.86 4.41 -13.87
C GLY A 89 -2.01 4.86 -12.98
N ARG A 90 -2.40 6.14 -13.02
CA ARG A 90 -3.51 6.68 -12.24
C ARG A 90 -4.85 6.35 -12.88
N PHE A 91 -5.89 6.30 -12.07
CA PHE A 91 -7.27 6.26 -12.55
C PHE A 91 -8.17 7.03 -11.59
N SER A 92 -9.33 7.43 -12.08
CA SER A 92 -10.39 8.05 -11.30
C SER A 92 -11.72 7.46 -11.73
N LEU A 93 -12.55 7.08 -10.76
CA LEU A 93 -13.86 6.49 -11.00
C LEU A 93 -14.87 6.99 -9.97
N CYS A 94 -16.01 7.51 -10.43
CA CYS A 94 -17.14 7.79 -9.56
C CYS A 94 -17.89 6.49 -9.25
N THR A 95 -17.98 6.12 -7.98
CA THR A 95 -18.68 4.90 -7.52
C THR A 95 -19.81 5.27 -6.55
N PRO A 96 -20.88 4.45 -6.43
CA PRO A 96 -21.93 4.69 -5.44
C PRO A 96 -21.33 4.73 -4.04
N ILE A 97 -21.74 5.69 -3.20
CA ILE A 97 -21.22 5.81 -1.83
C ILE A 97 -21.46 4.52 -1.06
N ALA A 98 -20.38 3.86 -0.64
CA ALA A 98 -20.38 2.63 0.13
C ALA A 98 -19.17 2.58 1.07
N ASN A 99 -19.24 1.75 2.10
CA ASN A 99 -18.09 1.56 2.99
C ASN A 99 -17.05 0.60 2.39
N ASN A 100 -17.48 -0.30 1.50
CA ASN A 100 -16.62 -1.28 0.87
C ASN A 100 -16.82 -1.21 -0.64
N HIS A 101 -15.71 -1.14 -1.37
CA HIS A 101 -15.68 -1.20 -2.81
C HIS A 101 -14.85 -2.40 -3.26
N VAL A 102 -15.32 -3.10 -4.28
CA VAL A 102 -14.55 -4.17 -4.91
C VAL A 102 -14.36 -3.81 -6.37
N PHE A 103 -13.12 -3.86 -6.86
CA PHE A 103 -12.78 -3.58 -8.25
C PHE A 103 -12.18 -4.81 -8.91
N ASP A 104 -12.58 -5.05 -10.15
CA ASP A 104 -11.93 -5.98 -11.06
C ASP A 104 -10.92 -5.20 -11.89
N VAL A 105 -9.66 -5.64 -11.90
CA VAL A 105 -8.59 -5.04 -12.68
C VAL A 105 -8.14 -6.06 -13.72
N ASP A 106 -8.50 -5.77 -14.97
CA ASP A 106 -8.00 -6.48 -16.16
C ASP A 106 -6.64 -5.87 -16.54
N ALA A 107 -5.57 -6.62 -16.28
CA ALA A 107 -4.21 -6.13 -16.34
C ALA A 107 -3.61 -6.35 -17.74
N PRO A 108 -2.88 -5.37 -18.31
CA PRO A 108 -2.32 -5.52 -19.64
C PRO A 108 -1.14 -6.51 -19.64
N GLY A 109 -1.02 -7.27 -20.73
CA GLY A 109 0.17 -8.05 -21.05
C GLY A 109 0.36 -9.30 -20.19
N ALA A 110 1.44 -9.32 -19.39
CA ALA A 110 1.84 -10.48 -18.59
C ALA A 110 1.60 -10.29 -17.08
N LEU A 111 0.96 -9.18 -16.70
CA LEU A 111 0.54 -8.94 -15.33
C LEU A 111 -0.59 -9.91 -14.97
N LEU A 112 -0.67 -10.25 -13.68
CA LEU A 112 -1.82 -10.97 -13.16
C LEU A 112 -3.01 -10.00 -13.11
N ASP A 113 -4.18 -10.46 -13.53
CA ASP A 113 -5.43 -9.80 -13.20
C ASP A 113 -5.57 -9.69 -11.69
N ALA A 114 -6.34 -8.70 -11.24
CA ALA A 114 -6.52 -8.47 -9.82
C ALA A 114 -7.97 -8.22 -9.41
N ILE A 115 -8.25 -8.54 -8.16
CA ILE A 115 -9.46 -8.13 -7.46
C ILE A 115 -9.02 -7.25 -6.31
N VAL A 116 -9.56 -6.04 -6.23
CA VAL A 116 -9.14 -5.05 -5.25
C VAL A 116 -10.30 -4.81 -4.29
N ALA A 117 -10.18 -5.28 -3.06
CA ALA A 117 -11.11 -4.98 -1.98
C ALA A 117 -10.61 -3.74 -1.23
N ASN A 118 -11.29 -2.61 -1.44
CA ASN A 118 -11.06 -1.36 -0.75
C ASN A 118 -12.06 -1.23 0.40
N SER A 119 -11.59 -1.46 1.61
CA SER A 119 -12.41 -1.39 2.83
C SER A 119 -12.29 -0.01 3.47
N ASN A 120 -13.35 0.41 4.18
CA ASN A 120 -13.46 1.69 4.87
C ASN A 120 -13.56 2.93 3.96
N GLY A 121 -13.97 2.74 2.71
CA GLY A 121 -14.33 3.83 1.79
C GLY A 121 -13.17 4.78 1.49
N LEU A 122 -11.93 4.26 1.37
CA LEU A 122 -10.80 5.09 1.01
C LEU A 122 -11.03 5.71 -0.37
N ASP A 123 -10.95 7.03 -0.44
CA ASP A 123 -11.06 7.79 -1.67
C ASP A 123 -9.76 7.79 -2.50
N GLN A 124 -8.66 7.33 -1.90
CA GLN A 124 -7.37 7.14 -2.56
C GLN A 124 -6.78 5.76 -2.26
N ILE A 125 -6.42 5.01 -3.31
CA ILE A 125 -5.81 3.68 -3.17
C ILE A 125 -4.56 3.50 -4.02
N GLU A 126 -3.49 2.95 -3.43
CA GLU A 126 -2.30 2.48 -4.16
C GLU A 126 -2.37 0.95 -4.29
N MET A 127 -2.21 0.45 -5.50
CA MET A 127 -2.27 -0.97 -5.82
C MET A 127 -0.97 -1.44 -6.47
N ARG A 128 -0.40 -2.50 -5.92
CA ARG A 128 0.82 -3.12 -6.44
C ARG A 128 0.48 -4.41 -7.17
N MET A 129 0.64 -4.39 -8.48
CA MET A 129 0.43 -5.55 -9.35
C MET A 129 1.73 -6.29 -9.59
N MET A 130 1.67 -7.55 -10.00
CA MET A 130 2.88 -8.31 -10.35
C MET A 130 2.61 -9.22 -11.54
N THR A 131 3.66 -9.58 -12.27
CA THR A 131 3.60 -10.64 -13.28
C THR A 131 3.72 -12.03 -12.62
N ALA A 132 3.25 -13.06 -13.30
CA ALA A 132 3.47 -14.44 -12.86
C ALA A 132 4.98 -14.77 -12.73
N ALA A 133 5.83 -14.19 -13.59
CA ALA A 133 7.28 -14.38 -13.53
C ALA A 133 7.92 -13.72 -12.30
N ALA A 134 7.45 -12.52 -11.94
CA ALA A 134 7.89 -11.83 -10.72
C ALA A 134 7.45 -12.62 -9.47
N ALA A 135 6.19 -13.08 -9.44
CA ALA A 135 5.68 -13.93 -8.36
C ALA A 135 6.51 -15.22 -8.23
N ASN A 136 6.80 -15.91 -9.34
CA ASN A 136 7.60 -17.12 -9.33
C ASN A 136 9.03 -16.88 -8.81
N THR A 137 9.66 -15.77 -9.20
CA THR A 137 10.99 -15.38 -8.72
C THR A 137 10.98 -15.13 -7.21
N LEU A 138 10.00 -14.35 -6.73
CA LEU A 138 9.82 -14.07 -5.31
C LEU A 138 9.59 -15.36 -4.52
N TYR A 139 8.71 -16.24 -4.99
CA TYR A 139 8.35 -17.46 -4.28
C TYR A 139 9.52 -18.44 -4.24
N ALA A 140 10.27 -18.58 -5.34
CA ALA A 140 11.46 -19.43 -5.41
C ALA A 140 12.54 -19.00 -4.40
N ALA A 141 12.72 -17.69 -4.18
CA ALA A 141 13.64 -17.16 -3.17
C ALA A 141 13.28 -17.60 -1.73
N HIS A 142 12.04 -18.03 -1.51
CA HIS A 142 11.52 -18.53 -0.24
C HIS A 142 11.13 -20.02 -0.29
N GLY A 143 11.64 -20.78 -1.26
CA GLY A 143 11.42 -22.23 -1.35
C GLY A 143 10.02 -22.65 -1.78
N MET A 144 9.28 -21.76 -2.44
CA MET A 144 7.94 -22.00 -2.97
C MET A 144 7.94 -21.91 -4.51
N GLN A 145 6.88 -22.39 -5.15
CA GLN A 145 6.66 -22.25 -6.60
C GLN A 145 5.33 -21.56 -6.83
N PHE A 146 5.26 -20.64 -7.79
CA PHE A 146 3.97 -20.03 -8.19
C PHE A 146 3.00 -21.10 -8.73
N ASP A 147 1.78 -21.12 -8.20
CA ASP A 147 0.72 -22.05 -8.59
C ASP A 147 -0.45 -21.28 -9.22
N PRO A 148 -0.61 -21.29 -10.56
CA PRO A 148 -1.69 -20.58 -11.24
C PRO A 148 -3.08 -21.16 -10.95
N ALA A 149 -3.19 -22.34 -10.33
CA ALA A 149 -4.48 -22.91 -9.93
C ALA A 149 -4.94 -22.39 -8.56
N ARG A 150 -4.16 -21.51 -7.92
CA ARG A 150 -4.43 -20.95 -6.60
C ARG A 150 -4.56 -19.43 -6.67
N ALA A 151 -5.11 -18.85 -5.62
CA ALA A 151 -5.19 -17.40 -5.49
C ALA A 151 -3.92 -16.86 -4.82
N HIS A 152 -3.69 -15.56 -4.95
CA HIS A 152 -2.62 -14.85 -4.27
C HIS A 152 -3.23 -13.65 -3.55
N VAL A 153 -2.98 -13.48 -2.26
CA VAL A 153 -3.58 -12.38 -1.50
C VAL A 153 -2.50 -11.42 -1.04
N LEU A 154 -2.55 -10.18 -1.53
CA LEU A 154 -1.69 -9.09 -1.10
C LEU A 154 -2.50 -8.14 -0.24
N VAL A 155 -2.13 -7.98 1.03
CA VAL A 155 -2.76 -7.03 1.94
C VAL A 155 -1.87 -5.79 2.02
N ALA A 156 -2.44 -4.63 1.71
CA ALA A 156 -1.80 -3.33 1.84
C ALA A 156 -2.43 -2.60 3.04
N THR A 157 -1.63 -2.31 4.05
CA THR A 157 -2.05 -1.56 5.24
C THR A 157 -1.60 -0.10 5.13
N PHE A 158 -2.51 0.82 5.45
CA PHE A 158 -2.25 2.25 5.52
C PHE A 158 -2.55 2.74 6.93
N GLY A 159 -1.53 3.13 7.68
CA GLY A 159 -1.64 3.62 9.05
C GLY A 159 -0.77 2.83 10.01
N MET A 160 -1.27 2.60 11.23
CA MET A 160 -0.51 1.87 12.23
C MET A 160 -0.45 0.39 11.89
N GLY A 161 0.78 -0.15 11.88
CA GLY A 161 1.02 -1.58 11.64
C GLY A 161 0.28 -2.50 12.61
N GLY A 162 0.21 -3.76 12.24
CA GLY A 162 -0.45 -4.81 12.99
C GLY A 162 -0.14 -6.18 12.39
N ASP A 163 -0.61 -7.23 13.05
CA ASP A 163 -0.54 -8.58 12.53
C ASP A 163 -1.65 -8.80 11.50
N ILE A 164 -1.28 -9.28 10.32
CA ILE A 164 -2.23 -9.71 9.29
C ILE A 164 -2.39 -11.22 9.33
N GLU A 165 -3.62 -11.66 9.50
CA GLU A 165 -3.98 -13.08 9.49
C GLU A 165 -4.94 -13.35 8.33
N LEU A 166 -4.70 -14.44 7.60
CA LEU A 166 -5.62 -14.96 6.59
C LEU A 166 -6.31 -16.21 7.15
N GLU A 167 -7.58 -16.09 7.51
CA GLU A 167 -8.36 -17.18 8.09
C GLU A 167 -8.87 -18.16 7.02
N ASN A 168 -9.00 -19.43 7.40
CA ASN A 168 -9.72 -20.47 6.65
C ASN A 168 -9.20 -20.78 5.23
N ALA A 169 -7.96 -20.41 4.91
CA ALA A 169 -7.34 -20.76 3.64
C ALA A 169 -5.90 -21.23 3.84
N ALA A 170 -5.59 -22.46 3.42
CA ALA A 170 -4.21 -22.94 3.43
C ALA A 170 -3.38 -22.16 2.41
N HIS A 171 -2.24 -21.60 2.82
CA HIS A 171 -1.36 -20.82 1.95
C HIS A 171 0.11 -21.18 2.20
N GLY A 172 1.01 -20.74 1.33
CA GLY A 172 2.46 -20.85 1.56
C GLY A 172 2.92 -19.91 2.68
N THR A 173 4.22 -19.87 2.98
CA THR A 173 4.76 -18.95 4.00
C THR A 173 4.41 -17.50 3.64
N ALA A 174 3.71 -16.80 4.54
CA ALA A 174 3.39 -15.39 4.36
C ALA A 174 4.68 -14.56 4.30
N LEU A 175 4.72 -13.59 3.40
CA LEU A 175 5.86 -12.71 3.18
C LEU A 175 5.45 -11.28 3.46
N ALA A 176 6.21 -10.55 4.26
CA ALA A 176 5.92 -9.16 4.60
C ALA A 176 7.09 -8.23 4.27
N THR A 177 6.78 -6.94 4.14
CA THR A 177 7.78 -5.87 3.98
C THR A 177 7.43 -4.65 4.87
N PRO A 178 8.38 -4.17 5.72
CA PRO A 178 8.10 -3.33 6.89
C PRO A 178 8.00 -1.81 6.63
N GLU A 179 7.48 -1.36 5.48
CA GLU A 179 7.04 0.04 5.24
C GLU A 179 8.03 1.07 4.62
N LEU A 180 7.40 2.01 3.89
CA LEU A 180 7.86 3.08 2.98
C LEU A 180 8.73 2.66 1.79
N PRO A 181 8.59 3.30 0.61
CA PRO A 181 9.47 3.07 -0.52
C PRO A 181 10.88 3.55 -0.14
N GLN A 182 11.66 2.69 0.49
CA GLN A 182 13.07 2.96 0.68
C GLN A 182 13.73 3.04 -0.70
N PRO A 183 14.78 3.86 -0.87
CA PRO A 183 15.60 3.83 -2.08
C PRO A 183 16.27 2.45 -2.19
N GLY A 184 15.59 1.51 -2.83
CA GLY A 184 16.03 0.12 -2.94
C GLY A 184 14.92 -0.83 -3.39
N PRO A 185 15.27 -2.09 -3.71
CA PRO A 185 14.27 -3.15 -3.93
C PRO A 185 13.48 -3.41 -2.65
N LEU A 186 12.18 -3.73 -2.77
CA LEU A 186 11.41 -4.25 -1.66
C LEU A 186 12.05 -5.56 -1.17
N VAL A 187 12.40 -5.59 0.11
CA VAL A 187 12.87 -6.81 0.77
C VAL A 187 11.66 -7.49 1.37
N TRP A 188 11.42 -8.72 0.94
CA TRP A 188 10.36 -9.59 1.45
C TRP A 188 10.97 -10.58 2.44
N THR A 189 10.39 -10.66 3.62
CA THR A 189 10.81 -11.61 4.66
C THR A 189 9.61 -12.42 5.13
N PRO A 190 9.79 -13.68 5.54
CA PRO A 190 8.72 -14.43 6.19
C PRO A 190 8.12 -13.66 7.37
N GLY A 191 6.80 -13.49 7.37
CA GLY A 191 6.09 -12.76 8.42
C GLY A 191 4.73 -12.24 8.01
N THR A 192 4.02 -11.71 8.99
CA THR A 192 2.64 -11.17 8.90
C THR A 192 2.56 -9.70 9.30
N GLN A 193 3.70 -9.05 9.54
CA GLN A 193 3.79 -7.66 9.99
C GLN A 193 4.52 -6.83 8.94
N GLY A 194 3.85 -5.79 8.44
CA GLY A 194 4.42 -4.85 7.49
C GLY A 194 3.35 -4.03 6.76
N ARG A 195 3.78 -3.11 5.90
CA ARG A 195 2.89 -2.33 5.03
C ARG A 195 2.25 -3.21 3.96
N TYR A 196 3.01 -4.17 3.43
CA TYR A 196 2.51 -5.17 2.50
C TYR A 196 2.76 -6.56 3.06
N VAL A 197 1.71 -7.39 3.07
CA VAL A 197 1.76 -8.80 3.45
C VAL A 197 1.19 -9.64 2.31
N LEU A 198 1.99 -10.52 1.74
CA LEU A 198 1.63 -11.42 0.66
C LEU A 198 1.44 -12.83 1.20
N PHE A 199 0.24 -13.38 1.01
CA PHE A 199 -0.09 -14.78 1.22
C PHE A 199 -0.04 -15.50 -0.13
N PRO A 200 1.02 -16.28 -0.40
CA PRO A 200 1.18 -16.95 -1.68
C PRO A 200 0.36 -18.24 -1.74
N ASN A 201 -0.09 -18.62 -2.95
CA ASN A 201 -0.67 -19.93 -3.22
C ASN A 201 -1.81 -20.29 -2.24
N VAL A 202 -2.75 -19.36 -2.07
CA VAL A 202 -3.92 -19.50 -1.22
C VAL A 202 -4.86 -20.54 -1.83
N ALA A 203 -5.16 -21.58 -1.07
CA ALA A 203 -6.04 -22.66 -1.48
C ALA A 203 -7.47 -22.15 -1.64
N ILE A 204 -8.04 -22.38 -2.82
CA ILE A 204 -9.41 -21.98 -3.16
C ILE A 204 -10.35 -23.13 -2.79
N THR A 205 -10.57 -23.33 -1.50
CA THR A 205 -11.56 -24.29 -1.00
C THR A 205 -12.97 -23.69 -0.94
N GLY A 206 -13.05 -22.36 -0.94
CA GLY A 206 -14.27 -21.56 -1.09
C GLY A 206 -14.03 -20.36 -2.01
N ALA A 207 -15.09 -19.59 -2.29
CA ALA A 207 -15.03 -18.43 -3.19
C ALA A 207 -14.46 -17.16 -2.53
N SER A 208 -14.10 -17.22 -1.24
CA SER A 208 -13.62 -16.08 -0.46
C SER A 208 -12.69 -16.51 0.66
N ALA A 209 -11.88 -15.58 1.16
CA ALA A 209 -11.14 -15.69 2.41
C ALA A 209 -11.39 -14.48 3.31
N THR A 210 -11.12 -14.66 4.60
CA THR A 210 -11.28 -13.61 5.61
C THR A 210 -9.90 -13.13 6.05
N VAL A 211 -9.63 -11.84 5.89
CA VAL A 211 -8.42 -11.17 6.36
C VAL A 211 -8.74 -10.49 7.67
N HIS A 212 -7.96 -10.78 8.71
CA HIS A 212 -7.97 -10.02 9.95
C HIS A 212 -6.73 -9.13 10.00
N HIS A 213 -6.94 -7.86 10.31
CA HIS A 213 -5.89 -6.96 10.75
C HIS A 213 -6.01 -6.81 12.26
N ARG A 214 -5.08 -7.43 12.98
CA ARG A 214 -4.98 -7.41 14.45
C ARG A 214 -4.07 -6.25 14.84
N GLY A 215 -4.66 -5.16 15.28
CA GLY A 215 -3.94 -3.92 15.56
C GLY A 215 -4.68 -3.05 16.56
N LEU A 216 -4.48 -1.74 16.51
CA LEU A 216 -5.24 -0.83 17.37
C LEU A 216 -6.75 -0.85 17.01
N LEU A 217 -7.05 -0.97 15.72
CA LEU A 217 -8.39 -1.21 15.21
C LEU A 217 -8.40 -2.63 14.65
N ASP A 218 -9.01 -3.55 15.38
CA ASP A 218 -9.26 -4.90 14.86
C ASP A 218 -10.25 -4.80 13.70
N LEU A 219 -9.75 -5.05 12.49
CA LEU A 219 -10.55 -5.02 11.26
C LEU A 219 -10.66 -6.43 10.68
N THR A 220 -11.80 -6.73 10.09
CA THR A 220 -12.05 -8.01 9.42
C THR A 220 -12.68 -7.73 8.08
N GLU A 221 -12.06 -8.23 7.02
CA GLU A 221 -12.55 -8.08 5.65
C GLU A 221 -12.70 -9.45 5.00
N THR A 222 -13.81 -9.68 4.31
CA THR A 222 -13.99 -10.87 3.47
C THR A 222 -13.76 -10.49 2.03
N THR A 223 -12.78 -11.16 1.39
CA THR A 223 -12.39 -10.87 0.02
C THR A 223 -12.62 -12.09 -0.88
N PRO A 224 -13.12 -11.90 -2.12
CA PRO A 224 -13.24 -13.00 -3.08
C PRO A 224 -11.88 -13.60 -3.44
N LEU A 225 -11.87 -14.88 -3.82
CA LEU A 225 -10.69 -15.58 -4.31
C LEU A 225 -10.95 -16.18 -5.68
N GLU A 226 -10.01 -15.99 -6.60
CA GLU A 226 -10.06 -16.53 -7.96
C GLU A 226 -8.71 -17.15 -8.35
N PRO A 227 -8.70 -18.28 -9.10
CA PRO A 227 -7.46 -18.98 -9.47
C PRO A 227 -6.63 -18.14 -10.44
N GLY A 228 -5.33 -18.01 -10.14
CA GLY A 228 -4.38 -17.25 -10.95
C GLY A 228 -4.52 -15.73 -10.82
N VAL A 229 -5.39 -15.25 -9.94
CA VAL A 229 -5.69 -13.83 -9.74
C VAL A 229 -5.02 -13.31 -8.47
N LEU A 230 -4.53 -12.07 -8.53
CA LEU A 230 -4.00 -11.35 -7.37
C LEU A 230 -5.14 -10.60 -6.66
N THR A 231 -5.54 -11.08 -5.50
CA THR A 231 -6.48 -10.38 -4.63
C THR A 231 -5.72 -9.36 -3.79
N ILE A 232 -5.98 -8.07 -3.98
CA ILE A 232 -5.40 -6.97 -3.22
C ILE A 232 -6.43 -6.50 -2.20
N VAL A 233 -6.09 -6.56 -0.92
CA VAL A 233 -6.95 -6.04 0.17
C VAL A 233 -6.32 -4.78 0.71
N VAL A 234 -7.01 -3.66 0.55
CA VAL A 234 -6.57 -2.35 1.03
C VAL A 234 -7.26 -2.06 2.36
N ILE A 235 -6.45 -1.96 3.41
CA ILE A 235 -6.92 -1.69 4.77
C ILE A 235 -6.34 -0.35 5.22
N GLY A 236 -7.19 0.66 5.34
CA GLY A 236 -6.82 1.95 5.91
C GLY A 236 -7.49 2.19 7.25
N SER A 237 -6.76 2.79 8.20
CA SER A 237 -7.34 3.40 9.39
C SER A 237 -7.45 4.92 9.18
N TYR A 238 -8.65 5.45 8.98
CA TYR A 238 -8.87 6.89 9.08
C TYR A 238 -8.77 7.31 10.55
N PHE A 239 -7.62 7.83 10.97
CA PHE A 239 -7.61 8.74 12.10
C PHE A 239 -8.04 10.10 11.57
N CYS A 240 -9.35 10.35 11.55
CA CYS A 240 -9.79 11.73 11.70
C CYS A 240 -9.32 12.17 13.09
N PHE A 241 -8.14 12.77 13.17
CA PHE A 241 -7.83 13.69 14.25
C PHE A 241 -8.82 14.84 14.07
N VAL A 242 -10.01 14.67 14.62
CA VAL A 242 -10.85 15.81 14.97
C VAL A 242 -10.05 16.53 16.04
N ALA A 243 -9.15 17.41 15.63
CA ALA A 243 -8.55 18.36 16.54
C ALA A 243 -9.75 19.03 17.22
N PRO A 244 -9.92 18.93 18.55
CA PRO A 244 -10.94 19.71 19.21
C PRO A 244 -10.58 21.17 18.88
N CYS A 245 -11.44 21.86 18.14
CA CYS A 245 -11.39 23.31 18.10
C CYS A 245 -11.59 23.76 19.55
N VAL A 246 -10.52 24.19 20.20
CA VAL A 246 -10.53 24.84 21.52
C VAL A 246 -10.57 26.34 21.29
#